data_AF-A0A3M0XEN7-F1
#
_entry.id   AF-A0A3M0XEN7-F1
#
_cell.length_a   1.000
_cell.length_b   1.000
_cell.length_c   1.000
_cell.angle_alpha   90.00
_cell.angle_beta   90.00
_cell.angle_gamma   90.00
#
_symmetry.space_group_name_H-M   'P 1'
#
loop_
_entity.id
_entity.type
_entity.pdbx_description
1 polymer ?
#
loop_
_entity_poly.entity_id
_entity_poly.type
_entity_poly.pdbx_seq_one_letter_code
_entity_poly.pdbx_strand_id
1 'polypeptide(L)'
;VEKPKEPESDLAVTGLYFFDNTVFDKIRTLKPSQRGELEITDAGSIYVSEGRASFAMVNGFWSDAGTHKARHEAELAIKKSGYDPLKHL
;
A
#
# COMPACT_ATOMS: atom_id res chain seq x y z
N VAL A 1 5.60 2.37 -10.15
CA VAL A 1 5.47 1.24 -11.09
C VAL A 1 5.03 0.00 -10.31
N GLU A 2 4.04 -0.76 -10.80
CA GLU A 2 3.51 -1.92 -10.08
C GLU A 2 4.41 -3.14 -10.34
N LYS A 3 4.93 -3.77 -9.28
CA LYS A 3 5.71 -5.01 -9.32
C LYS A 3 6.77 -5.05 -10.45
N PRO A 4 7.70 -4.08 -10.51
CA PRO A 4 8.73 -4.06 -11.53
C PRO A 4 9.67 -5.26 -11.37
N LYS A 5 10.12 -5.84 -12.50
CA LYS A 5 11.15 -6.90 -12.49
C LYS A 5 12.49 -6.38 -11.96
N GLU A 6 12.80 -5.13 -12.27
CA GLU A 6 14.00 -4.41 -11.82
C GLU A 6 13.52 -3.15 -11.06
N PRO A 7 13.43 -3.22 -9.72
CA PRO A 7 13.00 -2.08 -8.91
C PRO A 7 14.00 -0.93 -8.97
N GLU A 8 13.50 0.30 -9.12
CA GLU A 8 14.32 1.52 -9.10
C GLU A 8 14.88 1.84 -7.70
N SER A 9 14.27 1.29 -6.65
CA SER A 9 14.70 1.46 -5.25
C SER A 9 14.20 0.31 -4.37
N ASP A 10 14.68 0.26 -3.13
CA ASP A 10 14.22 -0.65 -2.07
C ASP A 10 13.00 -0.09 -1.29
N LEU A 11 12.26 0.83 -1.90
CA LEU A 11 11.06 1.42 -1.31
C LEU A 11 9.80 0.78 -1.91
N ALA A 12 8.89 0.36 -1.03
CA ALA A 12 7.57 -0.12 -1.41
C ALA A 12 6.49 0.89 -1.01
N VAL A 13 5.49 1.05 -1.87
CA VAL A 13 4.25 1.74 -1.49
C VAL A 13 3.43 0.79 -0.62
N THR A 14 3.20 1.18 0.63
CA THR A 14 2.44 0.36 1.59
C THR A 14 0.94 0.35 1.25
N GLY A 15 0.18 -0.55 1.88
CA GLY A 15 -1.28 -0.65 1.72
C GLY A 15 -2.11 0.48 2.33
N LEU A 16 -1.56 1.67 2.56
CA LEU A 16 -2.24 2.82 3.15
C LEU A 16 -2.22 4.01 2.19
N TYR A 17 -3.41 4.50 1.83
CA TYR A 17 -3.58 5.55 0.83
C TYR A 17 -4.60 6.57 1.30
N PHE A 18 -4.33 7.85 1.03
CA PHE A 18 -5.26 8.94 1.23
C PHE A 18 -5.53 9.60 -0.11
N PHE A 19 -6.80 9.73 -0.47
CA PHE A 19 -7.23 10.39 -1.68
C PHE A 19 -8.35 11.38 -1.37
N ASP A 20 -8.42 12.45 -2.15
CA ASP A 20 -9.63 13.27 -2.19
C ASP A 20 -10.73 12.55 -3.01
N ASN A 21 -11.90 13.18 -3.11
CA ASN A 21 -13.04 12.63 -3.83
C ASN A 21 -12.81 12.47 -5.34
N THR A 22 -11.82 13.14 -5.93
CA THR A 22 -11.55 13.04 -7.37
C THR A 22 -11.05 11.66 -7.78
N VAL A 23 -10.62 10.83 -6.82
CA VAL A 23 -10.21 9.44 -7.06
C VAL A 23 -11.30 8.63 -7.75
N PHE A 24 -12.57 8.87 -7.42
CA PHE A 24 -13.68 8.11 -8.00
C PHE A 24 -13.81 8.32 -9.51
N ASP A 25 -13.53 9.53 -9.99
CA ASP A 25 -13.56 9.81 -11.42
C ASP A 25 -12.30 9.26 -12.11
N LYS A 26 -11.14 9.37 -11.45
CA LYS A 26 -9.88 8.83 -11.97
C LYS A 26 -9.94 7.30 -12.13
N ILE A 27 -10.42 6.56 -11.12
CA ILE A 27 -10.49 5.09 -11.19
C ILE A 27 -11.42 4.58 -12.30
N ARG A 28 -12.45 5.36 -12.68
CA ARG A 28 -13.35 5.03 -13.80
C ARG A 28 -12.67 5.09 -15.17
N THR A 29 -11.54 5.78 -15.27
CA THR A 29 -10.77 5.89 -16.52
C THR A 29 -9.73 4.78 -16.67
N LEU A 30 -9.48 4.01 -15.62
CA LEU A 30 -8.47 2.96 -15.62
C LEU A 30 -8.85 1.81 -16.55
N LYS A 31 -7.83 1.19 -17.13
CA LYS A 31 -7.96 -0.02 -17.93
C LYS A 31 -7.30 -1.17 -17.18
N PRO A 32 -7.80 -2.41 -17.33
CA PRO A 32 -7.15 -3.56 -16.73
C PRO A 32 -5.68 -3.67 -17.15
N SER A 33 -4.81 -3.97 -16.18
CA SER A 33 -3.39 -4.21 -16.41
C SER A 33 -3.18 -5.54 -17.16
N GLN A 34 -1.92 -5.91 -17.41
CA GLN A 34 -1.57 -7.22 -17.97
C GLN A 34 -2.03 -8.39 -17.05
N ARG A 35 -2.33 -8.11 -15.78
CA ARG A 35 -2.88 -9.07 -14.81
C ARG A 35 -4.41 -9.13 -14.83
N GLY A 36 -5.08 -8.27 -15.61
CA GLY A 36 -6.53 -8.14 -15.63
C GLY A 36 -7.11 -7.36 -14.45
N GLU A 37 -6.29 -6.65 -13.68
CA GLU A 37 -6.70 -5.89 -12.49
C GLU A 37 -6.72 -4.38 -12.76
N LEU A 38 -7.58 -3.64 -12.07
CA LEU A 38 -7.47 -2.18 -11.98
C LEU A 38 -6.49 -1.85 -10.85
N GLU A 39 -5.30 -1.37 -11.21
CA GLU A 39 -4.20 -1.23 -10.27
C GLU A 39 -4.29 0.09 -9.49
N ILE A 40 -4.11 0.03 -8.18
CA ILE A 40 -4.02 1.25 -7.34
C ILE A 40 -2.81 2.12 -7.75
N THR A 41 -1.75 1.47 -8.25
CA THR A 41 -0.56 2.14 -8.78
C THR A 41 -0.88 3.03 -9.99
N ASP A 42 -1.86 2.65 -10.82
CA ASP A 42 -2.29 3.49 -11.95
C ASP A 42 -3.09 4.71 -11.46
N ALA A 43 -3.99 4.51 -10.49
CA ALA A 43 -4.69 5.61 -9.85
C ALA A 43 -3.72 6.62 -9.21
N GLY A 44 -2.74 6.13 -8.44
CA GLY A 44 -1.69 6.97 -7.83
C GLY A 44 -0.84 7.70 -8.86
N SER A 45 -0.52 7.05 -9.99
CA SER A 45 0.27 7.67 -11.07
C SER A 45 -0.42 8.89 -11.70
N ILE A 46 -1.76 8.91 -11.74
CA ILE A 46 -2.52 10.11 -12.17
C ILE A 46 -2.29 11.28 -11.20
N TYR A 47 -2.29 11.04 -9.89
CA TYR A 47 -1.99 12.11 -8.92
C TYR A 47 -0.54 12.57 -8.99
N VAL A 48 0.40 11.66 -9.26
CA VAL A 48 1.81 12.00 -9.46
C VAL A 48 1.98 12.88 -10.71
N SER A 49 1.35 12.52 -11.84
CA SER A 49 1.44 13.31 -13.07
C SER A 49 0.78 14.67 -12.96
N GLU A 50 -0.24 14.81 -12.11
CA GLU A 50 -0.86 16.09 -11.75
C GLU A 50 -0.05 16.92 -10.75
N GLY A 51 1.05 16.39 -10.19
CA GLY A 51 1.82 17.07 -9.14
C GLY A 51 1.07 17.18 -7.81
N ARG A 52 0.05 16.34 -7.58
CA ARG A 52 -0.84 16.36 -6.41
C ARG A 52 -0.56 15.23 -5.43
N ALA A 53 0.46 14.41 -5.70
CA ALA A 53 0.89 13.34 -4.81
C ALA A 53 1.87 13.87 -3.75
N SER A 54 1.71 13.37 -2.52
CA SER A 54 2.69 13.50 -1.44
C SER A 54 2.85 12.14 -0.77
N PHE A 55 3.96 11.94 -0.07
CA PHE A 55 4.25 10.68 0.61
C PHE A 55 4.79 10.94 2.02
N ALA A 56 4.63 9.94 2.89
CA ALA A 56 5.25 9.90 4.20
C ALA A 56 5.98 8.57 4.34
N MET A 57 7.18 8.61 4.92
CA MET A 57 7.96 7.41 5.21
C MET A 57 7.40 6.72 6.45
N VAL A 58 7.07 5.44 6.31
CA VAL A 58 6.76 4.57 7.46
C VAL A 58 8.08 4.09 8.04
N ASN A 59 8.42 4.61 9.21
CA ASN A 59 9.58 4.14 9.98
C ASN A 59 9.17 3.02 10.93
N GLY A 60 10.05 2.05 11.13
CA GLY A 60 9.80 0.90 12.00
C GLY A 60 9.23 -0.30 11.25
N PHE A 61 8.38 -1.08 11.92
CA PHE A 61 7.88 -2.34 11.37
C PHE A 61 6.59 -2.14 10.57
N TRP A 62 6.63 -2.50 9.29
CA TRP A 62 5.45 -2.72 8.46
C TRP A 62 5.47 -4.18 7.98
N SER A 63 4.31 -4.83 7.98
CA SER A 63 4.16 -6.20 7.49
C SER A 63 2.81 -6.36 6.83
N ASP A 64 2.76 -7.13 5.76
CA ASP A 64 1.53 -7.75 5.28
C ASP A 64 1.37 -9.14 5.90
N ALA A 65 0.13 -9.64 5.96
CA ALA A 65 -0.18 -10.99 6.43
C ALA A 65 -0.51 -11.94 5.26
N GLY A 66 0.10 -11.71 4.10
CA GLY A 66 -0.22 -12.40 2.85
C GLY A 66 0.26 -13.86 2.77
N THR A 67 1.17 -14.28 3.66
CA THR A 67 1.60 -15.68 3.78
C THR A 67 1.49 -16.18 5.21
N HIS A 68 1.44 -17.51 5.42
CA HIS A 68 1.42 -18.10 6.77
C HIS A 68 2.61 -17.67 7.62
N LYS A 69 3.79 -17.58 7.01
CA LYS A 69 5.02 -17.13 7.67
C LYS A 69 4.94 -15.64 8.05
N ALA A 70 4.63 -14.77 7.09
CA ALA A 70 4.51 -13.33 7.33
C ALA A 70 3.44 -13.01 8.39
N ARG A 71 2.31 -13.71 8.36
CA ARG A 71 1.27 -13.61 9.39
C ARG A 71 1.79 -13.96 10.78
N HIS A 72 2.55 -15.06 10.90
CA HIS A 72 3.13 -15.45 12.19
C HIS A 72 4.15 -14.42 12.68
N GLU A 73 4.99 -13.89 11.79
CA GLU A 73 5.96 -12.84 12.13
C GLU A 73 5.28 -11.55 12.60
N ALA A 74 4.20 -11.12 11.93
CA ALA A 74 3.40 -9.97 12.36
C ALA A 74 2.77 -10.18 13.75
N GLU A 75 2.25 -11.38 14.03
CA GLU A 75 1.70 -11.73 15.35
C GLU A 75 2.75 -11.63 16.45
N LEU A 76 3.97 -12.15 16.19
CA LEU A 76 5.07 -12.04 17.14
C LEU A 76 5.50 -10.58 17.35
N ALA A 77 5.49 -9.76 16.30
CA ALA A 77 5.81 -8.34 16.41
C ALA A 77 4.81 -7.58 17.31
N ILE A 78 3.50 -7.86 17.18
CA ILE A 78 2.46 -7.29 18.04
C ILE A 78 2.62 -7.76 19.49
N LYS A 79 2.85 -9.06 19.72
CA LYS A 79 3.08 -9.58 21.08
C LYS A 79 4.28 -8.92 21.76
N LYS A 80 5.36 -8.69 21.00
CA LYS A 80 6.57 -8.02 21.49
C LYS A 80 6.36 -6.53 21.77
N SER A 81 5.50 -5.85 21.03
CA SER A 81 5.22 -4.42 21.25
C SER A 81 4.40 -4.17 22.53
N GLY A 82 3.80 -5.20 23.11
CA GLY A 82 2.89 -5.07 24.26
C GLY A 82 1.55 -4.44 23.91
N TYR A 83 1.27 -4.25 22.62
CA TYR A 83 -0.02 -3.76 22.15
C TYR A 83 -1.10 -4.81 22.40
N ASP A 84 -2.15 -4.42 23.10
CA ASP A 84 -3.33 -5.25 23.35
C ASP A 84 -4.49 -4.74 22.48
N PRO A 85 -4.79 -5.40 21.35
CA PRO A 85 -5.86 -4.97 20.46
C PRO A 85 -7.26 -4.99 21.10
N LEU A 86 -7.45 -5.74 22.20
CA LEU A 86 -8.74 -5.88 22.87
C LEU A 86 -9.01 -4.77 23.89
N LYS A 87 -8.02 -3.95 24.26
CA LYS A 87 -8.22 -2.83 25.21
C LYS A 87 -9.01 -1.64 24.64
N HIS A 88 -9.20 -1.61 23.34
CA HIS A 88 -9.81 -0.50 22.62
C HIS A 88 -11.08 -0.89 21.84
N LEU A 89 -11.56 -2.12 22.07
CA LEU A 89 -12.86 -2.64 21.62
C LEU A 89 -13.85 -2.61 22.78
#